data_AF-A0A382PFN6-F1
#
_entry.id   AF-A0A382PFN6-F1
#
_cell.length_a   1.000
_cell.length_b   1.000
_cell.length_c   1.000
_cell.angle_alpha   90.00
_cell.angle_beta   90.00
_cell.angle_gamma   90.00
#
_symmetry.space_group_name_H-M   'P 1'
#
loop_
_entity.id
_entity.type
_entity.pdbx_description
1 polymer ?
#
loop_
_entity_poly.entity_id
_entity_poly.type
_entity_poly.pdbx_seq_one_letter_code
_entity_poly.pdbx_strand_id
1 'polypeptide(L)'
;YSENDFRNICIKYGGSKIAQIFEDHIYGTKNYLPTLKIALKVVGVELKEKRNPNLSAQYFGFFAIKESGKIIIKRIERNSVADKAGIAVEDEITKINGKEIEEKLSDNLNDCKEEVTLTIKKKFSEKAIPLSIGNYYKLLEFVKMKKTKEEQLIFKKKWCANLDKKINI
;
A
#
# COMPACT_ATOMS: atom_id res chain seq x y z
N TYR A 1 6.73 -22.20 -27.14
CA TYR A 1 6.71 -22.24 -25.67
C TYR A 1 5.32 -21.90 -25.20
N SER A 2 4.68 -22.81 -24.47
CA SER A 2 3.38 -22.63 -23.82
C SER A 2 3.55 -22.27 -22.35
N GLU A 3 2.48 -21.80 -21.71
CA GLU A 3 2.44 -21.56 -20.27
C GLU A 3 2.70 -22.85 -19.47
N ASN A 4 2.18 -23.98 -19.95
CA ASN A 4 2.40 -25.27 -19.31
C ASN A 4 3.88 -25.68 -19.36
N ASP A 5 4.58 -25.40 -20.47
CA ASP A 5 6.02 -25.61 -20.57
C ASP A 5 6.77 -24.79 -19.51
N PHE A 6 6.38 -23.52 -19.33
CA PHE A 6 6.97 -22.65 -18.31
C PHE A 6 6.71 -23.17 -16.89
N ARG A 7 5.45 -23.51 -16.56
CA ARG A 7 5.08 -24.08 -15.25
C ARG A 7 5.87 -25.35 -14.96
N ASN A 8 6.01 -26.24 -15.93
CA ASN A 8 6.74 -27.50 -15.78
C ASN A 8 8.24 -27.26 -15.54
N ILE A 9 8.85 -26.28 -16.22
CA ILE A 9 10.24 -25.88 -15.96
C ILE A 9 10.37 -25.34 -14.52
N CYS A 10 9.47 -24.45 -14.08
CA CYS A 10 9.51 -23.91 -12.72
C CYS A 10 9.37 -25.02 -11.66
N ILE A 11 8.48 -25.99 -11.86
CA ILE A 11 8.30 -27.12 -10.93
C ILE A 11 9.53 -28.03 -10.95
N LYS A 12 10.10 -28.31 -12.13
CA LYS A 12 11.29 -29.15 -12.28
C LYS A 12 12.48 -28.63 -11.47
N TYR A 13 12.71 -27.31 -11.48
CA TYR A 13 13.87 -26.71 -10.80
C TYR A 13 13.58 -26.15 -9.40
N GLY A 14 12.33 -25.72 -9.13
CA GLY A 14 11.95 -25.13 -7.84
C GLY A 14 11.22 -26.08 -6.89
N GLY A 15 10.90 -27.30 -7.33
CA GLY A 15 10.29 -28.34 -6.52
C GLY A 15 8.76 -28.25 -6.39
N SER A 16 8.17 -29.18 -5.64
CA SER A 16 6.71 -29.38 -5.56
C SER A 16 5.94 -28.19 -4.98
N LYS A 17 6.57 -27.37 -4.13
CA LYS A 17 5.96 -26.15 -3.58
C LYS A 17 5.66 -25.09 -4.66
N ILE A 18 6.36 -25.12 -5.79
CA ILE A 18 6.10 -24.20 -6.90
C ILE A 18 4.71 -24.42 -7.49
N ALA A 19 4.24 -25.66 -7.57
CA ALA A 19 2.88 -25.93 -8.06
C ALA A 19 1.84 -25.17 -7.21
N GLN A 20 2.02 -25.15 -5.88
CA GLN A 20 1.13 -24.40 -4.97
C GLN A 20 1.19 -22.89 -5.20
N ILE A 21 2.36 -22.32 -5.54
CA ILE A 21 2.47 -20.89 -5.88
C ILE A 21 1.65 -20.57 -7.14
N PHE A 22 1.67 -21.44 -8.15
CA PHE A 22 0.83 -21.26 -9.34
C PHE A 22 -0.66 -21.28 -8.98
N GLU A 23 -1.13 -22.31 -8.26
CA GLU A 23 -2.54 -22.41 -7.87
C GLU A 23 -2.98 -21.26 -6.97
N ASP A 24 -2.18 -20.88 -5.97
CA ASP A 24 -2.60 -19.94 -4.94
C ASP A 24 -2.45 -18.47 -5.36
N HIS A 25 -1.47 -18.15 -6.20
CA HIS A 25 -1.05 -16.76 -6.45
C HIS A 25 -0.97 -16.36 -7.93
N ILE A 26 -0.77 -17.31 -8.86
CA ILE A 26 -0.79 -17.00 -10.30
C ILE A 26 -2.21 -17.13 -10.83
N TYR A 27 -2.89 -18.24 -10.51
CA TYR A 27 -4.29 -18.49 -10.87
C TYR A 27 -5.26 -18.07 -9.76
N GLY A 28 -4.80 -18.12 -8.50
CA GLY A 28 -5.58 -17.76 -7.33
C GLY A 28 -5.33 -16.33 -6.85
N THR A 29 -6.16 -15.89 -5.90
CA THR A 29 -6.08 -14.57 -5.26
C THR A 29 -5.66 -14.67 -3.78
N LYS A 30 -5.05 -15.78 -3.36
CA LYS A 30 -4.64 -15.94 -1.97
C LYS A 30 -3.53 -14.93 -1.65
N ASN A 31 -3.55 -14.42 -0.43
CA ASN A 31 -2.56 -13.47 0.05
C ASN A 31 -1.15 -14.09 -0.01
N TYR A 32 -0.27 -13.52 -0.84
CA TYR A 32 1.12 -13.97 -1.00
C TYR A 32 2.09 -13.35 0.04
N LEU A 33 1.65 -12.40 0.86
CA LEU A 33 2.53 -11.78 1.86
C LEU A 33 3.16 -12.78 2.84
N PRO A 34 2.46 -13.83 3.33
CA PRO A 34 3.07 -14.84 4.19
C PRO A 34 4.22 -15.59 3.51
N THR A 35 4.01 -16.06 2.27
CA THR A 35 5.03 -16.80 1.50
C THR A 35 6.21 -15.89 1.14
N LEU A 36 5.94 -14.64 0.77
CA LEU A 36 6.97 -13.63 0.52
C LEU A 36 7.82 -13.34 1.77
N LYS A 37 7.19 -13.18 2.94
CA LYS A 37 7.93 -12.96 4.21
C LYS A 37 8.87 -14.11 4.55
N ILE A 38 8.50 -15.35 4.23
CA ILE A 38 9.36 -16.53 4.43
C ILE A 38 10.54 -16.48 3.46
N ALA A 39 10.28 -16.20 2.18
CA ALA A 39 11.33 -16.14 1.16
C ALA A 39 12.38 -15.05 1.46
N LEU A 40 11.95 -13.85 1.88
CA LEU A 40 12.86 -12.75 2.20
C LEU A 40 13.81 -13.06 3.37
N LYS A 41 13.37 -13.85 4.35
CA LYS A 41 14.23 -14.27 5.47
C LYS A 41 15.44 -15.08 5.00
N VAL A 42 15.34 -15.80 3.88
CA VAL A 42 16.48 -16.58 3.33
C VAL A 42 17.63 -15.65 2.93
N VAL A 43 17.34 -14.43 2.49
CA VAL A 43 18.33 -13.41 2.10
C VAL A 43 18.53 -12.34 3.20
N GLY A 44 18.10 -12.61 4.43
CA GLY A 44 18.32 -11.70 5.55
C GLY A 44 17.54 -10.39 5.45
N VAL A 45 16.40 -10.38 4.74
CA VAL A 45 15.50 -9.23 4.57
C VAL A 45 14.17 -9.53 5.25
N GLU A 46 13.58 -8.51 5.86
CA GLU A 46 12.24 -8.53 6.43
C GLU A 46 11.34 -7.52 5.73
N LEU A 47 10.05 -7.82 5.68
CA LEU A 47 9.03 -6.89 5.23
C LEU A 47 8.36 -6.26 6.45
N LYS A 48 8.42 -4.94 6.58
CA LYS A 48 7.82 -4.18 7.69
C LYS A 48 6.75 -3.24 7.20
N GLU A 49 5.73 -3.02 8.03
CA GLU A 49 4.74 -1.98 7.79
C GLU A 49 5.40 -0.61 7.92
N LYS A 50 5.12 0.26 6.95
CA LYS A 50 5.54 1.65 6.91
C LYS A 50 4.30 2.53 6.86
N ARG A 51 4.30 3.60 7.67
CA ARG A 51 3.25 4.62 7.59
C ARG A 51 3.31 5.31 6.23
N ASN A 52 2.14 5.58 5.67
CA ASN A 52 2.05 6.28 4.40
C ASN A 52 2.38 7.76 4.59
N PRO A 53 3.36 8.33 3.88
CA PRO A 53 3.68 9.75 4.02
C PRO A 53 2.55 10.66 3.53
N ASN A 54 1.63 10.15 2.69
CA ASN A 54 0.42 10.88 2.34
C ASN A 54 -0.60 10.78 3.49
N LEU A 55 -0.88 11.92 4.14
CA LEU A 55 -1.71 11.96 5.34
C LEU A 55 -3.15 11.52 5.11
N SER A 56 -3.80 11.93 4.01
CA SER A 56 -5.15 11.44 3.70
C SER A 56 -5.20 9.92 3.50
N ALA A 57 -4.16 9.35 2.90
CA ALA A 57 -4.06 7.92 2.68
C ALA A 57 -3.80 7.19 4.00
N GLN A 58 -2.90 7.71 4.83
CA GLN A 58 -2.64 7.16 6.16
C GLN A 58 -3.90 7.25 7.03
N TYR A 59 -4.44 8.46 7.22
CA TYR A 59 -5.46 8.77 8.20
C TYR A 59 -6.82 8.23 7.83
N PHE A 60 -7.19 8.28 6.55
CA PHE A 60 -8.56 7.97 6.13
C PHE A 60 -8.65 6.88 5.06
N GLY A 61 -7.52 6.54 4.43
CA GLY A 61 -7.47 5.53 3.40
C GLY A 61 -7.81 6.04 2.00
N PHE A 62 -7.61 7.33 1.68
CA PHE A 62 -7.83 7.83 0.33
C PHE A 62 -6.68 8.70 -0.20
N PHE A 63 -6.58 8.78 -1.52
CA PHE A 63 -5.73 9.76 -2.21
C PHE A 63 -6.60 10.78 -2.93
N ALA A 64 -6.27 12.05 -2.76
CA ALA A 64 -6.88 13.15 -3.50
C ALA A 64 -5.82 14.01 -4.18
N ILE A 65 -6.18 14.65 -5.28
CA ILE A 65 -5.34 15.57 -6.03
C ILE A 65 -6.03 16.93 -6.17
N LYS A 66 -5.26 18.01 -6.27
CA LYS A 66 -5.79 19.32 -6.63
C LYS A 66 -5.79 19.45 -8.15
N GLU A 67 -6.98 19.53 -8.75
CA GLU A 67 -7.19 19.64 -10.20
C GLU A 67 -8.20 20.76 -10.46
N SER A 68 -7.85 21.73 -11.31
CA SER A 68 -8.72 22.87 -11.65
C SER A 68 -9.26 23.63 -10.42
N GLY A 69 -8.42 23.80 -9.39
CA GLY A 69 -8.79 24.47 -8.13
C GLY A 69 -9.56 23.61 -7.13
N LYS A 70 -9.95 22.38 -7.50
CA LYS A 70 -10.75 21.47 -6.67
C LYS A 70 -9.91 20.32 -6.13
N ILE A 71 -10.25 19.81 -4.95
CA ILE A 71 -9.59 18.63 -4.38
C ILE A 71 -10.45 17.41 -4.66
N ILE A 72 -10.01 16.56 -5.58
CA ILE A 72 -10.77 15.42 -6.08
C ILE A 72 -10.16 14.12 -5.59
N ILE A 73 -10.99 13.24 -5.02
CA ILE A 73 -10.59 11.92 -4.56
C ILE A 73 -10.38 11.01 -5.77
N LYS A 74 -9.19 10.40 -5.89
CA LYS A 74 -8.82 9.53 -7.01
C LYS A 74 -8.70 8.06 -6.64
N ARG A 75 -8.47 7.74 -5.37
CA ARG A 75 -8.38 6.35 -4.89
C ARG A 75 -8.88 6.24 -3.46
N ILE A 76 -9.47 5.09 -3.15
CA ILE A 76 -9.94 4.73 -1.82
C ILE A 76 -9.50 3.30 -1.52
N GLU A 77 -8.92 3.11 -0.34
CA GLU A 77 -8.52 1.81 0.19
C GLU A 77 -9.74 1.08 0.73
N ARG A 78 -9.90 -0.17 0.33
CA ARG A 78 -11.02 -1.01 0.77
C ARG A 78 -11.01 -1.17 2.28
N ASN A 79 -12.20 -1.17 2.88
CA ASN A 79 -12.43 -1.29 4.33
C ASN A 79 -11.82 -0.16 5.18
N SER A 80 -11.34 0.93 4.57
CA SER A 80 -10.91 2.13 5.28
C SER A 80 -12.09 2.91 5.86
N VAL A 81 -11.83 3.93 6.69
CA VAL A 81 -12.90 4.79 7.21
C VAL A 81 -13.57 5.60 6.10
N ALA A 82 -12.83 6.04 5.08
CA ALA A 82 -13.42 6.74 3.95
C ALA A 82 -14.36 5.82 3.15
N ASP A 83 -13.94 4.58 2.90
CA ASP A 83 -14.77 3.57 2.22
C ASP A 83 -16.05 3.27 3.00
N LYS A 84 -15.91 2.99 4.31
CA LYS A 84 -17.04 2.71 5.20
C LYS A 84 -18.00 3.89 5.36
N ALA A 85 -17.49 5.12 5.21
CA ALA A 85 -18.30 6.34 5.25
C ALA A 85 -19.02 6.64 3.91
N GLY A 86 -18.84 5.80 2.88
CA GLY A 86 -19.48 5.98 1.58
C GLY A 86 -18.90 7.15 0.77
N ILE A 87 -17.65 7.52 1.03
CA ILE A 87 -16.90 8.43 0.17
C ILE A 87 -16.52 7.65 -1.09
N ALA A 88 -16.62 8.29 -2.26
CA ALA A 88 -16.37 7.66 -3.55
C ALA A 88 -15.24 8.36 -4.31
N VAL A 89 -14.68 7.64 -5.28
CA VAL A 89 -13.79 8.25 -6.28
C VAL A 89 -14.58 9.30 -7.07
N GLU A 90 -13.91 10.40 -7.43
CA GLU A 90 -14.46 11.62 -8.03
C GLU A 90 -15.32 12.50 -7.12
N ASP A 91 -15.47 12.17 -5.83
CA ASP A 91 -16.02 13.13 -4.87
C ASP A 91 -15.04 14.30 -4.65
N GLU A 92 -15.59 15.50 -4.43
CA GLU A 92 -14.84 16.74 -4.19
C GLU A 92 -14.79 17.03 -2.69
N ILE A 93 -13.60 17.34 -2.16
CA ILE A 93 -13.42 17.79 -0.77
C ILE A 93 -13.41 19.32 -0.78
N THR A 94 -14.37 19.94 -0.10
CA THR A 94 -14.54 21.40 -0.08
C THR A 94 -14.02 22.02 1.21
N LYS A 95 -14.15 21.34 2.35
CA LYS A 95 -13.78 21.85 3.68
C LYS A 95 -13.18 20.78 4.59
N ILE A 96 -12.31 21.22 5.50
CA ILE A 96 -11.77 20.43 6.63
C ILE A 96 -12.15 21.15 7.92
N ASN A 97 -12.84 20.46 8.82
CA ASN A 97 -13.30 21.00 10.11
C ASN A 97 -14.04 22.34 9.94
N GLY A 98 -14.86 22.44 8.88
CA GLY A 98 -15.63 23.65 8.55
C GLY A 98 -14.85 24.77 7.84
N LYS A 99 -13.52 24.66 7.71
CA LYS A 99 -12.67 25.65 7.02
C LYS A 99 -12.43 25.26 5.56
N GLU A 100 -12.45 26.24 4.66
CA GLU A 100 -12.14 26.03 3.24
C GLU A 100 -10.66 25.65 3.05
N ILE A 101 -10.40 24.85 2.02
CA ILE A 101 -9.06 24.33 1.75
C ILE A 101 -8.38 25.23 0.72
N GLU A 102 -7.64 26.23 1.19
CA GLU A 102 -6.93 27.18 0.31
C GLU A 102 -5.65 26.57 -0.27
N GLU A 103 -4.90 25.84 0.56
CA GLU A 103 -3.58 25.29 0.23
C GLU A 103 -3.63 23.79 -0.11
N LYS A 104 -2.61 23.02 0.30
CA LYS A 104 -2.58 21.57 0.13
C LYS A 104 -3.41 20.90 1.23
N LEU A 105 -4.04 19.79 0.87
CA LEU A 105 -4.79 18.96 1.80
C LEU A 105 -3.93 18.52 3.01
N SER A 106 -2.65 18.19 2.78
CA SER A 106 -1.71 17.75 3.82
C SER A 106 -1.53 18.77 4.93
N ASP A 107 -1.48 20.05 4.58
CA ASP A 107 -1.08 21.10 5.49
C ASP A 107 -2.16 21.31 6.56
N ASN A 108 -3.42 21.09 6.17
CA ASN A 108 -4.59 21.13 7.04
C ASN A 108 -4.76 19.87 7.92
N LEU A 109 -4.06 18.77 7.60
CA LEU A 109 -4.16 17.51 8.32
C LEU A 109 -3.04 17.30 9.35
N ASN A 110 -1.92 18.02 9.24
CA ASN A 110 -0.75 17.84 10.12
C ASN A 110 -1.09 17.97 11.62
N ASP A 111 -1.95 18.93 11.98
CA ASP A 111 -2.26 19.26 13.38
C ASP A 111 -3.47 18.51 13.95
N CYS A 112 -4.13 17.66 13.15
CA CYS A 112 -5.31 16.91 13.57
C CYS A 112 -4.90 15.64 14.33
N LYS A 113 -5.60 15.32 15.43
CA LYS A 113 -5.19 14.23 16.35
C LYS A 113 -6.12 13.02 16.41
N GLU A 114 -7.43 13.22 16.46
CA GLU A 114 -8.37 12.12 16.73
C GLU A 114 -9.44 11.99 15.65
N GLU A 115 -10.10 13.08 15.30
CA GLU A 115 -11.15 13.09 14.29
C GLU A 115 -11.02 14.33 13.39
N VAL A 116 -11.42 14.17 12.14
CA VAL A 116 -11.53 15.25 11.17
C VAL A 116 -12.88 15.16 10.48
N THR A 117 -13.60 16.27 10.43
CA THR A 117 -14.81 16.38 9.63
C THR A 117 -14.46 16.89 8.23
N LEU A 118 -14.67 16.07 7.21
CA LEU A 118 -14.51 16.47 5.82
C LEU A 118 -15.87 16.84 5.24
N THR A 119 -15.96 18.00 4.60
CA THR A 119 -17.13 18.33 3.77
C THR A 119 -16.90 17.79 2.37
N ILE A 120 -17.74 16.84 1.99
CA ILE A 120 -17.68 16.13 0.72
C ILE A 120 -18.84 16.58 -0.17
N LYS A 121 -18.50 17.16 -1.31
CA LYS A 121 -19.43 17.51 -2.38
C LYS A 121 -19.51 16.36 -3.37
N LYS A 122 -20.67 15.72 -3.38
CA LYS A 122 -21.08 14.70 -4.35
C LYS A 122 -21.87 15.36 -5.49
N LYS A 123 -22.18 14.59 -6.54
CA LYS A 123 -22.93 15.07 -7.71
C LYS A 123 -24.26 15.76 -7.37
N PHE A 124 -24.97 15.30 -6.34
CA PHE A 124 -26.32 15.77 -5.99
C PHE A 124 -26.47 16.25 -4.55
N SER A 125 -25.40 16.24 -3.76
CA SER A 125 -25.46 16.57 -2.35
C SER A 125 -24.11 17.00 -1.82
N GLU A 126 -24.10 17.80 -0.77
CA GLU A 126 -22.92 18.07 0.04
C GLU A 126 -23.16 17.59 1.46
N LYS A 127 -22.19 16.88 2.05
CA LYS A 127 -22.32 16.32 3.39
C LYS A 127 -21.02 16.51 4.17
N ALA A 128 -21.14 16.91 5.43
CA ALA A 128 -20.05 16.85 6.39
C ALA A 128 -19.97 15.43 6.98
N ILE A 129 -18.80 14.81 6.87
CA ILE A 129 -18.56 13.42 7.28
C ILE A 129 -17.42 13.42 8.30
N PRO A 130 -17.68 13.07 9.57
CA PRO A 130 -16.62 12.85 10.56
C PRO A 130 -15.87 11.56 10.27
N LEU A 131 -14.55 11.63 10.28
CA LEU A 131 -13.66 10.49 10.06
C LEU A 131 -12.59 10.44 11.16
N SER A 132 -12.50 9.29 11.83
CA SER A 132 -11.44 9.06 12.82
C SER A 132 -10.09 8.88 12.14
N ILE A 133 -9.05 9.51 12.70
CA ILE A 133 -7.67 9.35 12.24
C ILE A 133 -7.18 7.95 12.57
N GLY A 134 -6.66 7.25 11.58
CA GLY A 134 -6.06 5.93 11.75
C GLY A 134 -4.84 5.68 10.88
N ASN A 135 -4.60 4.40 10.60
CA ASN A 135 -3.51 3.94 9.73
C ASN A 135 -4.05 2.88 8.75
N TYR A 136 -4.60 3.34 7.63
CA TYR A 136 -5.36 2.50 6.69
C TYR A 136 -4.54 2.09 5.46
N TYR A 137 -4.17 3.04 4.59
CA TYR A 137 -3.43 2.76 3.36
C TYR A 137 -1.95 2.48 3.69
N LYS A 138 -1.69 1.37 4.37
CA LYS A 138 -0.37 0.98 4.86
C LYS A 138 0.57 0.66 3.70
N LEU A 139 1.82 1.10 3.83
CA LEU A 139 2.89 0.71 2.91
C LEU A 139 3.70 -0.43 3.53
N LEU A 140 4.45 -1.13 2.69
CA LEU A 140 5.40 -2.15 3.12
C LEU A 140 6.79 -1.76 2.63
N GLU A 141 7.80 -1.93 3.47
CA GLU A 141 9.19 -1.68 3.12
C GLU A 141 10.08 -2.88 3.46
N PHE A 142 11.08 -3.10 2.61
CA PHE A 142 12.13 -4.07 2.85
C PHE A 142 13.14 -3.47 3.83
N VAL A 143 13.46 -4.21 4.88
CA VAL A 143 14.41 -3.80 5.91
C VAL A 143 15.39 -4.93 6.14
N LYS A 144 16.68 -4.61 6.25
CA LYS A 144 17.69 -5.58 6.67
C LYS A 144 17.38 -6.13 8.06
N MET A 145 17.50 -7.45 8.22
CA MET A 145 17.37 -8.08 9.53
C MET A 145 18.44 -7.59 10.50
N LYS A 146 18.08 -7.40 11.78
CA LYS A 146 19.02 -6.95 12.83
C LYS A 146 20.17 -7.93 13.05
N LYS A 147 19.90 -9.23 12.94
CA LYS A 147 20.88 -10.31 13.03
C LYS A 147 20.81 -11.11 11.74
N THR A 148 21.87 -11.07 10.95
CA THR A 148 22.02 -11.83 9.71
C THR A 148 23.12 -12.87 9.84
N LYS A 149 22.82 -14.11 9.44
CA LYS A 149 23.81 -15.19 9.32
C LYS A 149 24.68 -14.98 8.07
N GLU A 150 25.90 -15.51 8.07
CA GLU A 150 26.81 -15.42 6.92
C GLU A 150 26.20 -15.98 5.64
N GLU A 151 25.49 -17.12 5.72
CA GLU A 151 24.76 -17.71 4.59
C GLU A 151 23.74 -16.75 3.97
N GLN A 152 22.99 -16.02 4.81
CA GLN A 152 22.00 -15.04 4.33
C GLN A 152 22.67 -13.88 3.59
N LEU A 153 23.88 -13.48 4.01
CA LEU A 153 24.65 -12.45 3.32
C LEU A 153 25.15 -12.93 1.96
N ILE A 154 25.61 -14.19 1.88
CA ILE A 154 26.01 -14.82 0.61
C ILE A 154 24.81 -14.90 -0.34
N PHE A 155 23.66 -15.37 0.14
CA PHE A 155 22.44 -15.45 -0.67
C PHE A 155 21.95 -14.08 -1.09
N LYS A 156 21.95 -13.09 -0.18
CA LYS A 156 21.62 -11.70 -0.53
C LYS A 156 22.54 -11.16 -1.61
N LYS A 157 23.85 -11.37 -1.48
CA LYS A 157 24.82 -10.93 -2.49
C LYS A 157 24.53 -11.56 -3.86
N LYS A 158 24.28 -12.87 -3.93
CA LYS A 158 23.92 -13.54 -5.19
C LYS A 158 22.60 -13.04 -5.77
N TRP A 159 21.60 -12.80 -4.91
CA TRP A 159 20.28 -12.35 -5.32
C TRP A 159 20.29 -10.90 -5.82
N CYS A 160 21.02 -10.02 -5.14
CA CYS A 160 21.12 -8.59 -5.47
C CYS A 160 22.27 -8.24 -6.42
N ALA A 161 23.18 -9.18 -6.76
CA ALA A 161 24.32 -8.91 -7.63
C ALA A 161 23.94 -8.41 -9.05
N ASN A 162 22.68 -8.57 -9.45
CA ASN A 162 22.14 -8.02 -10.71
C ASN A 162 21.33 -6.72 -10.52
N LEU A 163 21.26 -6.15 -9.31
CA LEU A 163 20.51 -4.93 -8.97
C LEU A 163 21.42 -3.72 -8.74
N ASP A 164 22.58 -3.68 -9.42
CA ASP A 164 23.49 -2.53 -9.46
C ASP A 164 22.85 -1.33 -10.17
N LYS A 165 21.97 -0.64 -9.43
CA LYS A 165 21.65 0.80 -9.42
C LYS A 165 20.24 0.96 -8.83
N LYS A 166 20.17 1.51 -7.61
CA LYS A 166 19.01 2.17 -6.96
C LYS A 166 18.24 1.46 -5.83
N ILE A 167 18.65 0.29 -5.33
CA ILE A 167 17.94 -0.31 -4.19
C ILE A 167 18.88 -0.45 -2.98
N ASN A 168 18.94 0.61 -2.16
CA ASN A 168 19.56 0.55 -0.83
C ASN A 168 18.60 -0.18 0.14
N ILE A 169 18.71 -1.51 0.20
CA ILE A 169 18.11 -2.36 1.25
C ILE A 169 19.19 -2.83 2.23
#